data_AF-A0A819W5X8-F1
#
_entry.id   AF-A0A819W5X8-F1
#
_cell.length_a   1.000
_cell.length_b   1.000
_cell.length_c   1.000
_cell.angle_alpha   90.00
_cell.angle_beta   90.00
_cell.angle_gamma   90.00
#
_symmetry.space_group_name_H-M   'P 1'
#
loop_
_entity.id
_entity.type
_entity.pdbx_description
1 polymer ?
#
loop_
_entity_poly.entity_id
_entity_poly.type
_entity_poly.pdbx_seq_one_letter_code
_entity_poly.pdbx_strand_id
1 'polypeptide(L)'
;MYSKLLKEILVEIEHDNHAKTKLGDFCYDQYGDNSQELKIIDEFKRKYSPSSAKWWYTRECFTNTMLNKALRTQDIEIITRVGFFIRDLDQQIQELHAKIKYQGVLTVYRGQGMLNSELEK
;
A
#
# COMPACT_ATOMS: atom_id res chain seq x y z
N MET A 1 15.02 -10.25 5.80
CA MET A 1 16.01 -10.21 4.70
C MET A 1 15.32 -10.13 3.34
N TYR A 2 14.41 -11.06 3.01
CA TYR A 2 13.68 -11.08 1.72
C TYR A 2 12.83 -9.83 1.43
N SER A 3 12.15 -9.25 2.42
CA SER A 3 11.30 -8.07 2.20
C SER A 3 12.08 -6.80 1.84
N LYS A 4 13.35 -6.69 2.26
CA LYS A 4 14.21 -5.55 1.91
C LYS A 4 14.62 -5.61 0.44
N LEU A 5 15.08 -6.78 -0.02
CA LEU A 5 15.39 -7.01 -1.42
C LEU A 5 14.15 -6.81 -2.32
N LEU A 6 12.99 -7.34 -1.91
CA LEU A 6 11.73 -7.13 -2.63
C LEU A 6 11.40 -5.64 -2.76
N LYS A 7 11.54 -4.87 -1.68
CA LYS A 7 11.34 -3.42 -1.71
C LYS A 7 12.29 -2.75 -2.71
N GLU A 8 13.58 -3.06 -2.65
CA GLU A 8 14.60 -2.50 -3.56
C GLU A 8 14.24 -2.78 -5.02
N ILE A 9 13.88 -4.02 -5.34
CA ILE A 9 13.40 -4.41 -6.68
C ILE A 9 12.18 -3.58 -7.09
N LEU A 10 11.14 -3.51 -6.25
CA LEU A 10 9.90 -2.79 -6.57
C LEU A 10 10.11 -1.28 -6.79
N VAL A 11 11.08 -0.69 -6.10
CA VAL A 11 11.42 0.74 -6.23
C VAL A 11 12.20 1.01 -7.51
N GLU A 12 13.11 0.11 -7.89
CA GLU A 12 14.00 0.27 -9.06
C GLU A 12 13.34 -0.09 -10.40
N ILE A 13 12.37 -1.01 -10.41
CA ILE A 13 11.73 -1.41 -11.67
C ILE A 13 10.96 -0.27 -12.33
N GLU A 14 11.00 -0.27 -13.66
CA GLU A 14 10.08 0.55 -14.45
C GLU A 14 8.67 -0.01 -14.31
N HIS A 15 7.77 0.86 -13.88
CA HIS A 15 6.35 0.54 -13.78
C HIS A 15 5.64 1.01 -15.04
N ASP A 16 4.70 0.19 -15.52
CA ASP A 16 3.87 0.51 -16.67
C ASP A 16 3.12 1.85 -16.46
N ASN A 17 3.14 2.72 -17.46
CA ASN A 17 2.39 3.98 -17.46
C ASN A 17 0.87 3.77 -17.29
N HIS A 18 0.37 2.58 -17.63
CA HIS A 18 -1.02 2.17 -17.43
C HIS A 18 -1.26 1.38 -16.13
N ALA A 19 -0.24 1.21 -15.27
CA ALA A 19 -0.35 0.42 -14.03
C ALA A 19 -1.47 0.92 -13.12
N LYS A 20 -1.66 2.24 -13.01
CA LYS A 20 -2.79 2.84 -12.27
C LYS A 20 -4.14 2.35 -12.79
N THR A 21 -4.33 2.39 -14.10
CA THR A 21 -5.59 1.99 -14.73
C THR A 21 -5.81 0.49 -14.56
N LYS A 22 -4.78 -0.33 -14.83
CA LYS A 22 -4.81 -1.79 -14.64
C LYS A 22 -5.13 -2.19 -13.20
N LEU A 23 -4.56 -1.48 -12.22
CA LEU A 23 -4.88 -1.70 -10.80
C LEU A 23 -6.34 -1.33 -10.51
N GLY A 24 -6.81 -0.19 -11.01
CA GLY A 24 -8.20 0.24 -10.85
C GLY A 24 -9.20 -0.76 -11.44
N ASP A 25 -8.92 -1.29 -12.63
CA ASP A 25 -9.77 -2.29 -13.29
C ASP A 25 -9.77 -3.62 -12.51
N PHE A 26 -8.59 -4.08 -12.08
CA PHE A 26 -8.47 -5.26 -11.22
C PHE A 26 -9.26 -5.11 -9.92
N CYS A 27 -9.20 -3.95 -9.26
CA CYS A 27 -10.01 -3.67 -8.07
C CYS A 27 -11.50 -3.65 -8.40
N TYR A 28 -11.89 -3.06 -9.53
CA TYR A 28 -13.30 -3.01 -9.94
C TYR A 28 -13.91 -4.41 -10.01
N ASP A 29 -13.19 -5.37 -10.60
CA ASP A 29 -13.60 -6.77 -10.70
C ASP A 29 -13.69 -7.46 -9.33
N GLN A 30 -12.78 -7.13 -8.40
CA GLN A 30 -12.76 -7.71 -7.04
C GLN A 30 -13.87 -7.17 -6.12
N TYR A 31 -14.32 -5.94 -6.34
CA TYR A 31 -15.28 -5.24 -5.48
C TYR A 31 -16.69 -5.10 -6.10
N GLY A 32 -17.02 -5.89 -7.13
CA GLY A 32 -18.15 -5.69 -8.06
C GLY A 32 -19.52 -5.30 -7.48
N ASP A 33 -19.87 -5.72 -6.26
CA ASP A 33 -21.16 -5.35 -5.62
C ASP A 33 -21.05 -4.21 -4.58
N ASN A 34 -19.83 -3.81 -4.22
CA ASN A 34 -19.60 -2.76 -3.22
C ASN A 34 -19.60 -1.38 -3.88
N SER A 35 -20.80 -0.81 -4.05
CA SER A 35 -21.01 0.52 -4.64
C SER A 35 -20.19 1.66 -4.01
N GLN A 36 -19.80 1.54 -2.74
CA GLN A 36 -18.95 2.54 -2.07
C GLN A 36 -17.50 2.42 -2.56
N GLU A 37 -16.93 1.22 -2.54
CA GLU A 37 -15.57 0.98 -3.04
C GLU A 37 -15.45 1.28 -4.54
N LEU A 38 -16.46 0.94 -5.36
CA LEU A 38 -16.46 1.27 -6.79
C LEU A 38 -16.34 2.78 -7.05
N LYS A 39 -17.03 3.62 -6.25
CA LYS A 39 -16.89 5.09 -6.34
C LYS A 39 -15.48 5.55 -5.95
N ILE A 40 -14.87 4.91 -4.96
CA ILE A 40 -13.52 5.23 -4.51
C ILE A 40 -12.49 4.81 -5.56
N ILE A 41 -12.70 3.66 -6.22
CA ILE A 41 -11.87 3.17 -7.34
C ILE A 41 -11.94 4.15 -8.52
N ASP A 42 -13.14 4.62 -8.88
CA ASP A 42 -13.29 5.64 -9.92
C ASP A 42 -12.60 6.96 -9.56
N GLU A 43 -12.70 7.38 -8.29
CA GLU A 43 -11.98 8.55 -7.79
C GLU A 43 -10.46 8.34 -7.88
N PHE A 44 -9.97 7.16 -7.51
CA PHE A 44 -8.56 6.80 -7.59
C PHE A 44 -8.04 6.88 -9.02
N LYS A 45 -8.74 6.27 -9.98
CA LYS A 45 -8.37 6.30 -11.40
C LYS A 45 -8.23 7.74 -11.92
N ARG A 46 -9.11 8.64 -11.49
CA ARG A 46 -9.14 10.05 -11.94
C ARG A 46 -8.13 10.95 -11.22
N LYS A 47 -8.01 10.81 -9.90
CA LYS A 47 -7.30 11.78 -9.04
C LYS A 47 -5.94 11.30 -8.55
N TYR A 48 -5.62 10.01 -8.65
CA TYR A 48 -4.33 9.51 -8.18
C TYR A 48 -3.17 10.16 -8.93
N SER A 49 -2.18 10.59 -8.14
CA SER A 49 -0.88 11.09 -8.55
C SER A 49 0.18 10.52 -7.60
N PRO A 50 1.45 10.40 -8.03
CA PRO A 50 2.53 9.96 -7.14
C PRO A 50 2.64 10.78 -5.85
N SER A 51 2.33 12.08 -5.91
CA SER A 51 2.32 12.99 -4.75
C SER A 51 1.14 12.77 -3.78
N SER A 52 0.08 12.09 -4.20
CA SER A 52 -1.07 11.77 -3.35
C SER A 52 -1.04 10.34 -2.76
N ALA A 53 -0.03 9.54 -3.09
CA ALA A 53 0.08 8.15 -2.63
C ALA A 53 -0.09 7.98 -1.11
N LYS A 54 0.58 8.79 -0.29
CA LYS A 54 0.40 8.77 1.18
C LYS A 54 -1.07 8.94 1.61
N TRP A 55 -1.78 9.88 1.00
CA TRP A 55 -3.20 10.13 1.33
C TRP A 55 -4.05 8.89 1.04
N TRP A 56 -3.84 8.27 -0.12
CA TRP A 56 -4.50 7.03 -0.51
C TRP A 56 -4.14 5.84 0.39
N TYR A 57 -2.93 5.80 0.94
CA TYR A 57 -2.55 4.75 1.90
C TYR A 57 -3.17 4.95 3.28
N THR A 58 -3.28 6.20 3.75
CA THR A 58 -3.89 6.49 5.06
C THR A 58 -5.41 6.49 5.04
N ARG A 59 -6.02 6.64 3.85
CA ARG A 59 -7.48 6.55 3.68
C ARG A 59 -7.94 5.11 3.90
N GLU A 60 -8.99 4.93 4.68
CA GLU A 60 -9.68 3.65 4.82
C GLU A 60 -10.43 3.33 3.52
N CYS A 61 -9.77 2.59 2.63
CA CYS A 61 -10.31 2.15 1.34
C CYS A 61 -9.48 0.98 0.77
N PHE A 62 -9.86 0.50 -0.42
CA PHE A 62 -9.21 -0.64 -1.08
C PHE A 62 -7.68 -0.58 -1.14
N THR A 63 -7.05 0.59 -1.36
CA THR A 63 -5.57 0.70 -1.50
C THR A 63 -4.84 0.27 -0.24
N ASN A 64 -5.28 0.75 0.93
CA ASN A 64 -4.70 0.41 2.22
C ASN A 64 -4.94 -1.07 2.56
N THR A 65 -6.18 -1.53 2.39
CA THR A 65 -6.59 -2.90 2.70
C THR A 65 -5.86 -3.92 1.81
N MET A 66 -5.82 -3.67 0.50
CA MET A 66 -5.18 -4.54 -0.49
C MET A 66 -3.67 -4.62 -0.26
N LEU A 67 -3.00 -3.47 -0.11
CA LEU A 67 -1.55 -3.44 0.08
C LEU A 67 -1.15 -4.17 1.37
N ASN A 68 -1.80 -3.87 2.49
CA ASN A 68 -1.47 -4.51 3.77
C ASN A 68 -1.76 -6.00 3.76
N LYS A 69 -2.87 -6.42 3.12
CA LYS A 69 -3.18 -7.84 2.96
C LYS A 69 -2.11 -8.53 2.14
N ALA A 70 -1.76 -7.99 0.97
CA ALA A 70 -0.78 -8.58 0.06
C ALA A 70 0.61 -8.70 0.70
N LEU A 71 1.07 -7.67 1.43
CA LEU A 71 2.33 -7.72 2.18
C LEU A 71 2.30 -8.76 3.29
N ARG A 72 1.17 -8.93 3.99
CA ARG A 72 1.00 -9.92 5.06
C ARG A 72 0.97 -11.35 4.52
N THR A 73 0.33 -11.58 3.37
CA THR A 73 0.21 -12.91 2.75
C THR A 73 1.32 -13.20 1.75
N GLN A 74 2.22 -12.25 1.50
CA GLN A 74 3.26 -12.33 0.47
C GLN A 74 2.70 -12.65 -0.92
N ASP A 75 1.54 -12.09 -1.25
CA ASP A 75 0.90 -12.27 -2.55
C ASP A 75 1.66 -11.49 -3.62
N ILE A 76 2.57 -12.17 -4.31
CA ILE A 76 3.48 -11.57 -5.30
C ILE A 76 2.69 -10.96 -6.47
N GLU A 77 1.60 -11.60 -6.89
CA GLU A 77 0.79 -11.09 -8.01
C GLU A 77 0.20 -9.72 -7.66
N ILE A 78 -0.40 -9.59 -6.47
CA ILE A 78 -0.94 -8.31 -6.02
C ILE A 78 0.20 -7.32 -5.77
N ILE A 79 1.28 -7.72 -5.10
CA ILE A 79 2.44 -6.87 -4.79
C ILE A 79 3.01 -6.24 -6.07
N THR A 80 3.16 -7.02 -7.15
CA THR A 80 3.65 -6.51 -8.43
C THR A 80 2.66 -5.51 -9.05
N ARG A 81 1.35 -5.77 -8.98
CA ARG A 81 0.31 -4.85 -9.49
C ARG A 81 0.28 -3.52 -8.73
N VAL A 82 0.49 -3.53 -7.41
CA VAL A 82 0.58 -2.33 -6.57
C VAL A 82 2.00 -1.76 -6.47
N GLY A 83 2.96 -2.31 -7.20
CA GLY A 83 4.38 -1.96 -7.07
C GLY A 83 4.64 -0.47 -7.33
N PHE A 84 3.96 0.12 -8.33
CA PHE A 84 4.08 1.56 -8.62
C PHE A 84 3.64 2.40 -7.41
N PHE A 85 2.57 1.98 -6.74
CA PHE A 85 2.03 2.65 -5.56
C PHE A 85 2.98 2.50 -4.36
N ILE A 86 3.62 1.33 -4.20
CA ILE A 86 4.66 1.11 -3.18
C ILE A 86 5.86 2.04 -3.42
N ARG A 87 6.32 2.17 -4.66
CA ARG A 87 7.42 3.08 -5.02
C ARG A 87 7.07 4.53 -4.69
N ASP A 88 5.89 4.99 -5.09
CA ASP A 88 5.43 6.35 -4.82
C ASP A 88 5.27 6.61 -3.31
N LEU A 89 4.80 5.61 -2.55
CA LEU A 89 4.74 5.67 -1.08
C LEU A 89 6.11 5.73 -0.43
N ASP A 90 7.05 4.90 -0.89
CA ASP A 90 8.41 4.89 -0.34
C ASP A 90 9.09 6.23 -0.53
N GLN A 91 8.98 6.82 -1.73
CA GLN A 91 9.51 8.14 -2.00
C GLN A 91 8.92 9.19 -1.04
N GLN A 92 7.59 9.20 -0.83
CA GLN A 92 6.97 10.14 0.11
C GLN A 92 7.41 9.92 1.56
N ILE A 93 7.59 8.66 1.98
CA ILE A 93 8.05 8.34 3.34
C ILE A 93 9.50 8.80 3.50
N GLN A 94 10.37 8.57 2.52
CA GLN A 94 11.76 9.04 2.54
C GLN A 94 11.82 10.57 2.59
N GLU A 95 11.02 11.28 1.79
CA GLU A 95 10.93 12.75 1.82
C GLU A 95 10.47 13.29 3.17
N LEU A 96 9.49 12.61 3.82
CA LEU A 96 9.04 12.97 5.16
C LEU A 96 10.12 12.70 6.20
N HIS A 97 10.76 11.53 6.13
CA HIS A 97 11.84 11.16 7.02
C HIS A 97 13.01 12.13 6.94
N ALA A 98 13.40 12.56 5.74
CA ALA A 98 14.47 13.55 5.53
C ALA A 98 14.14 14.93 6.15
N LYS A 99 12.85 15.29 6.26
CA LYS A 99 12.41 16.53 6.91
C LYS A 99 12.40 16.44 8.44
N ILE A 100 12.34 15.24 8.99
CA ILE A 100 12.35 15.01 10.44
C ILE A 100 13.79 15.18 10.94
N LYS A 101 14.04 16.24 11.72
CA LYS A 101 15.37 16.51 12.33
C LYS A 101 15.69 15.63 13.56
N TYR A 102 14.90 14.59 13.81
CA TYR A 102 15.04 13.74 14.98
C TYR A 102 16.11 12.67 14.74
N GLN A 103 17.16 12.70 15.54
CA GLN A 103 18.29 11.75 15.44
C GLN A 103 18.28 10.68 16.56
N GLY A 104 17.24 10.66 17.39
CA GLY A 104 17.11 9.73 18.51
C GLY A 104 16.34 8.45 18.17
N VAL A 105 16.14 7.60 19.18
CA VAL A 105 15.29 6.40 19.07
C VAL A 105 13.83 6.82 19.22
N LEU A 106 13.03 6.61 18.17
CA LEU A 106 11.59 6.86 18.21
C LEU A 106 10.85 5.64 18.76
N THR A 107 10.33 5.74 19.98
CA THR A 107 9.44 4.71 20.54
C THR A 107 8.02 4.91 20.03
N VAL A 108 7.45 3.88 19.41
CA VAL A 108 6.07 3.86 18.91
C VAL A 108 5.30 2.67 19.47
N TYR A 109 3.97 2.78 19.52
CA TYR A 109 3.08 1.73 20.00
C TYR A 109 2.13 1.32 18.89
N ARG A 110 1.91 0.01 18.74
CA ARG A 110 0.93 -0.57 17.82
C ARG A 110 0.17 -1.67 18.56
N GLY A 111 -1.16 -1.58 18.57
CA GLY A 111 -2.00 -2.66 19.07
C GLY A 111 -1.91 -3.88 18.15
N GLN A 112 -1.71 -5.06 18.72
CA GLN A 112 -1.73 -6.33 18.01
C GLN A 112 -2.87 -7.18 18.59
N GLY A 113 -3.84 -7.54 17.75
CA GLY A 113 -4.87 -8.52 18.13
C GLY A 113 -4.25 -9.91 18.26
N MET A 114 -4.63 -10.63 19.30
CA MET A 114 -4.28 -12.04 19.52
C MET A 114 -5.56 -12.88 19.51
N LEU A 115 -5.48 -14.09 18.97
CA LEU A 115 -6.57 -15.06 19.07
C LEU A 115 -6.63 -15.60 20.50
N ASN A 116 -7.83 -15.90 21.01
CA ASN A 116 -7.97 -16.53 22.33
C ASN A 116 -7.20 -17.85 22.45
N SER A 117 -7.11 -18.60 21.35
CA SER A 117 -6.30 -19.83 21.28
C SER A 117 -4.79 -19.62 21.44
N GLU A 118 -4.29 -18.39 21.25
CA GLU A 118 -2.89 -18.04 21.48
C GLU A 118 -2.66 -17.55 22.92
N LEU A 119 -3.73 -17.16 23.63
CA LEU A 119 -3.70 -16.73 25.04
C LEU A 119 -3.82 -17.89 26.02
N GLU A 120 -4.53 -18.95 25.63
CA GLU A 120 -4.69 -20.15 26.44
C GLU A 120 -3.44 -21.05 26.31
N LYS A 121 -2.70 -21.18 27.41
CA LYS A 121 -1.61 -22.15 27.62
C LYS A 121 -2.04 -23.21 28.62
#